data_AF-A0A821JZK9-F1
#
_entry.id   AF-A0A821JZK9-F1
#
_cell.length_a   1.000
_cell.length_b   1.000
_cell.length_c   1.000
_cell.angle_alpha   90.00
_cell.angle_beta   90.00
_cell.angle_gamma   90.00
#
_symmetry.space_group_name_H-M   'P 1'
#
loop_
_entity.id
_entity.type
_entity.pdbx_description
1 polymer ?
#
loop_
_entity_poly.entity_id
_entity_poly.type
_entity_poly.pdbx_seq_one_letter_code
_entity_poly.pdbx_strand_id
1 'polypeptide(L)'
;NSEHISEESDLSNSDFEHGDVVTTILDAFKLFFTNEMLELIVLHTNLYDKRYYDKKIRPRQDSNNVRSDSHFWKPVDRIELKSFIGLLIQSGVHRSNHELLNDLWDIRQKNYSCRFF
;
A
#
# COMPACT_ATOMS: atom_id res chain seq x y z
N ASN A 1 20.73 46.66 -19.60
CA ASN A 1 19.47 46.37 -18.89
C ASN A 1 18.63 45.54 -19.85
N SER A 2 18.90 44.24 -19.97
CA SER A 2 18.51 43.20 -18.99
C SER A 2 16.98 43.16 -18.92
N GLU A 3 16.25 42.11 -19.32
CA GLU A 3 16.56 40.68 -19.35
C GLU A 3 15.74 39.97 -20.43
N HIS A 4 16.41 38.97 -21.00
CA HIS A 4 15.86 37.85 -21.76
C HIS A 4 15.08 36.98 -20.76
N ILE A 5 13.76 36.83 -20.91
CA ILE A 5 12.99 35.84 -20.13
C ILE A 5 13.01 34.55 -20.94
N SER A 6 14.01 33.73 -20.63
CA SER A 6 14.15 32.37 -21.10
C SER A 6 13.13 31.48 -20.40
N GLU A 7 12.54 30.61 -21.20
CA GLU A 7 11.80 29.41 -20.84
C GLU A 7 12.58 28.59 -19.82
N GLU A 8 11.96 28.27 -18.67
CA GLU A 8 12.39 27.15 -17.83
C GLU A 8 11.21 26.72 -16.94
N SER A 9 10.42 25.78 -17.44
CA SER A 9 9.62 24.92 -16.57
C SER A 9 9.50 23.53 -17.21
N ASP A 10 10.66 22.89 -17.36
CA ASP A 10 10.76 21.44 -17.55
C ASP A 10 10.33 20.75 -16.25
N LEU A 11 9.02 20.67 -16.05
CA LEU A 11 8.40 19.83 -15.04
C LEU A 11 8.47 18.37 -15.52
N SER A 12 9.53 17.69 -15.08
CA SER A 12 9.60 16.26 -14.78
C SER A 12 8.75 15.33 -15.67
N ASN A 13 9.21 15.08 -16.89
CA ASN A 13 8.79 13.91 -17.68
C ASN A 13 10.02 13.08 -18.07
N SER A 14 10.91 12.83 -17.10
CA SER A 14 12.16 12.10 -17.33
C SER A 14 12.15 10.72 -16.70
N ASP A 15 11.08 9.91 -16.87
CA ASP A 15 11.06 8.55 -16.29
C ASP A 15 10.68 7.45 -17.30
N PHE A 16 10.63 7.74 -18.61
CA PHE A 16 10.31 6.67 -19.58
C PHE A 16 10.96 6.83 -20.96
N GLU A 17 12.26 7.13 -21.03
CA GLU A 17 13.02 6.86 -22.26
C GLU A 17 14.34 6.15 -21.92
N HIS A 18 14.60 5.09 -22.70
CA HIS A 18 15.57 4.00 -22.51
C HIS A 18 14.97 2.83 -21.73
N GLY A 19 14.86 1.68 -22.39
CA GLY A 19 14.44 0.44 -21.75
C GLY A 19 15.35 0.16 -20.57
N ASP A 20 14.86 0.45 -19.37
CA ASP A 20 15.62 0.33 -18.15
C ASP A 20 16.17 -1.09 -18.07
N VAL A 21 17.50 -1.19 -18.05
CA VAL A 21 18.14 -2.49 -17.90
C VAL A 21 17.76 -3.01 -16.53
N VAL A 22 16.92 -4.04 -16.51
CA VAL A 22 16.49 -4.69 -15.28
C VAL A 22 17.69 -5.41 -14.68
N THR A 23 18.32 -4.78 -13.70
CA THR A 23 19.51 -5.34 -13.02
C THR A 23 19.16 -5.97 -11.68
N THR A 24 18.09 -5.51 -11.03
CA THR A 24 17.66 -6.03 -9.73
C THR A 24 16.24 -6.58 -9.76
N ILE A 25 15.93 -7.44 -8.79
CA ILE A 25 14.57 -7.95 -8.56
C ILE A 25 13.61 -6.79 -8.28
N LEU A 26 14.08 -5.73 -7.60
CA LEU A 26 13.27 -4.56 -7.32
C LEU A 26 12.93 -3.79 -8.61
N ASP A 27 13.83 -3.73 -9.57
CA ASP A 27 13.56 -3.08 -10.87
C ASP A 27 12.57 -3.91 -11.69
N ALA A 28 12.71 -5.24 -11.68
CA ALA A 28 11.71 -6.12 -12.28
C ALA A 28 10.31 -5.91 -11.65
N PHE A 29 10.24 -5.75 -10.32
CA PHE A 29 8.98 -5.49 -9.62
C PHE A 29 8.33 -4.16 -10.04
N LYS A 30 9.11 -3.09 -10.23
CA LYS A 30 8.62 -1.78 -10.67
C LYS A 30 7.97 -1.82 -12.07
N LEU A 31 8.34 -2.79 -12.92
CA LEU A 31 7.68 -2.97 -14.23
C LEU A 31 6.23 -3.44 -14.10
N PHE A 32 5.91 -4.22 -13.07
CA PHE A 32 4.54 -4.71 -12.84
C PHE A 32 3.70 -3.76 -12.00
N PHE A 33 4.34 -3.04 -11.07
CA PHE A 33 3.70 -2.07 -10.19
C PHE A 33 4.34 -0.70 -10.39
N THR A 34 3.83 0.04 -11.38
CA THR A 34 4.32 1.39 -11.66
C THR A 34 3.95 2.34 -10.52
N ASN A 35 4.61 3.49 -10.47
CA ASN A 35 4.32 4.49 -9.44
C ASN A 35 2.88 4.99 -9.54
N GLU A 36 2.37 5.21 -10.76
CA GLU A 36 1.00 5.68 -11.02
C GLU A 36 -0.03 4.68 -10.50
N MET A 37 0.20 3.37 -10.71
CA MET A 37 -0.68 2.33 -10.18
C MET A 37 -0.71 2.36 -8.65
N LEU A 38 0.46 2.50 -8.01
CA LEU A 38 0.54 2.55 -6.55
C LEU A 38 -0.14 3.80 -5.98
N GLU A 39 0.08 4.98 -6.59
CA GLU A 39 -0.60 6.23 -6.20
C GLU A 39 -2.12 6.08 -6.34
N LEU A 40 -2.60 5.48 -7.43
CA LEU A 40 -4.03 5.28 -7.67
C LEU A 40 -4.67 4.35 -6.62
N ILE A 41 -3.99 3.26 -6.25
CA ILE A 41 -4.44 2.34 -5.20
C ILE A 41 -4.50 3.05 -3.84
N VAL A 42 -3.46 3.82 -3.50
CA VAL A 42 -3.41 4.59 -2.25
C VAL A 42 -4.56 5.60 -2.19
N LEU A 43 -4.77 6.37 -3.26
CA LEU A 43 -5.85 7.35 -3.35
C LEU A 43 -7.22 6.71 -3.11
N HIS A 44 -7.52 5.63 -3.81
CA HIS A 44 -8.83 4.98 -3.71
C HIS A 44 -9.04 4.26 -2.37
N THR A 45 -7.99 3.68 -1.80
CA THR A 45 -8.04 3.06 -0.46
C THR A 45 -8.38 4.09 0.60
N ASN A 46 -7.69 5.24 0.59
CA ASN A 46 -7.93 6.33 1.54
C ASN A 46 -9.30 7.00 1.34
N LEU A 47 -9.75 7.12 0.09
CA LEU A 47 -11.08 7.63 -0.22
C LEU A 47 -12.18 6.69 0.29
N TYR A 48 -11.98 5.38 0.13
CA TYR A 48 -12.92 4.37 0.64
C TYR A 48 -13.05 4.44 2.15
N ASP A 49 -11.92 4.50 2.85
CA ASP A 49 -11.89 4.62 4.31
C ASP A 49 -12.65 5.85 4.81
N LYS A 50 -12.37 7.03 4.23
CA LYS A 50 -13.11 8.26 4.55
C LYS A 50 -14.62 8.09 4.39
N ARG A 51 -15.06 7.51 3.27
CA ARG A 51 -16.49 7.25 3.01
C ARG A 51 -17.08 6.26 4.01
N TYR A 52 -16.32 5.25 4.41
CA TYR A 52 -16.75 4.28 5.41
C TYR A 52 -16.92 4.95 6.78
N TYR A 53 -15.94 5.73 7.21
CA TYR A 53 -15.97 6.48 8.47
C TYR A 53 -17.18 7.42 8.53
N ASP A 54 -17.38 8.23 7.50
CA ASP A 54 -18.49 9.19 7.44
C ASP A 54 -19.86 8.51 7.46
N LYS A 55 -20.00 7.32 6.84
CA LYS A 55 -21.28 6.60 6.76
C LYS A 55 -21.59 5.75 7.99
N LYS A 56 -20.58 5.12 8.59
CA LYS A 56 -20.77 4.07 9.61
C LYS A 56 -20.37 4.48 11.01
N ILE A 57 -19.35 5.33 11.14
CA ILE A 57 -18.72 5.64 12.42
C ILE A 57 -19.23 6.99 12.95
N ARG A 58 -19.17 8.07 12.15
CA ARG A 58 -19.63 9.40 12.57
C ARG A 58 -21.04 9.41 13.18
N PRO A 59 -22.08 8.83 12.54
CA PRO A 59 -23.45 8.90 13.09
C PRO A 59 -23.61 8.16 14.42
N ARG A 60 -22.72 7.22 14.73
CA ARG A 60 -22.74 6.43 15.96
C ARG A 60 -22.05 7.16 17.12
N GLN A 61 -21.07 8.01 16.80
CA GLN A 61 -20.29 8.80 17.75
C GLN A 61 -21.05 10.04 18.23
N ASP A 62 -21.90 10.62 17.38
CA ASP A 62 -22.77 11.75 17.72
C ASP A 62 -23.92 11.36 18.68
N SER A 63 -24.21 10.05 18.82
CA SER A 63 -25.06 9.55 19.90
C SER A 63 -24.19 9.41 21.16
N ASN A 64 -24.60 10.02 22.28
CA ASN A 64 -23.86 10.21 23.54
C ASN A 64 -23.26 8.96 24.26
N ASN A 65 -23.12 7.82 23.58
CA ASN A 65 -22.46 6.62 24.06
C ASN A 65 -21.01 6.57 23.53
N VAL A 66 -20.16 7.44 24.08
CA VAL A 66 -18.75 7.56 23.71
C VAL A 66 -18.00 6.32 24.18
N ARG A 67 -17.96 5.27 23.34
CA ARG A 67 -16.89 4.27 23.42
C ARG A 67 -15.68 4.86 22.70
N SER A 68 -14.76 5.39 23.49
CA SER A 68 -13.62 6.21 23.08
C SER A 68 -12.49 5.49 22.33
N ASP A 69 -12.76 4.34 21.70
CA ASP A 69 -11.70 3.54 21.07
C ASP A 69 -11.99 3.31 19.58
N SER A 70 -12.71 4.24 18.93
CA SER A 70 -12.77 4.27 17.47
C SER A 70 -11.40 4.67 16.95
N HIS A 71 -10.50 3.68 16.81
CA HIS A 71 -9.20 3.82 16.17
C HIS A 71 -9.43 4.50 14.81
N PHE A 72 -9.14 5.79 14.74
CA PHE A 72 -9.24 6.53 13.49
C PHE A 72 -8.31 5.83 12.50
N TRP A 73 -8.85 5.45 11.35
CA TRP A 73 -8.04 4.76 10.35
C TRP A 73 -6.98 5.75 9.84
N LYS A 74 -5.73 5.35 9.91
CA LYS A 74 -4.62 6.16 9.43
C LYS A 74 -4.59 6.04 7.90
N PRO A 75 -4.44 7.16 7.15
CA PRO A 75 -4.29 7.08 5.71
C PRO A 75 -3.08 6.21 5.35
N VAL A 76 -3.29 5.35 4.36
CA VAL A 76 -2.28 4.44 3.80
C VAL A 76 -1.27 5.25 3.00
N ASP A 77 0.01 4.93 3.18
CA ASP A 77 1.11 5.46 2.38
C ASP A 77 1.62 4.45 1.34
N ARG A 78 2.38 4.92 0.34
CA ARG A 78 3.00 4.07 -0.68
C ARG A 78 3.98 3.06 -0.12
N ILE A 79 4.72 3.43 0.92
CA ILE A 79 5.66 2.51 1.57
C ILE A 79 4.89 1.38 2.26
N GLU A 80 3.79 1.71 2.94
CA GLU A 80 2.90 0.75 3.58
C GLU A 80 2.27 -0.19 2.52
N LEU A 81 1.81 0.34 1.39
CA LEU A 81 1.29 -0.47 0.28
C LEU A 81 2.34 -1.41 -0.32
N LYS A 82 3.56 -0.92 -0.59
CA LYS A 82 4.66 -1.77 -1.08
C LYS A 82 5.01 -2.88 -0.10
N SER A 83 5.02 -2.56 1.20
CA SER A 83 5.26 -3.54 2.27
C SER A 83 4.16 -4.59 2.31
N PHE A 84 2.90 -4.18 2.16
CA PHE A 84 1.76 -5.10 2.08
C PHE A 84 1.86 -6.04 0.88
N ILE A 85 2.23 -5.54 -0.31
CA ILE A 85 2.45 -6.39 -1.49
C ILE A 85 3.59 -7.38 -1.25
N GLY A 86 4.68 -6.95 -0.60
CA GLY A 86 5.78 -7.83 -0.21
C GLY A 86 5.32 -8.99 0.69
N LEU A 87 4.45 -8.71 1.67
CA LEU A 87 3.85 -9.75 2.51
C LEU A 87 2.98 -10.73 1.70
N LEU A 88 2.22 -10.24 0.73
CA LEU A 88 1.42 -11.11 -0.15
C LEU A 88 2.31 -12.03 -0.98
N ILE A 89 3.39 -11.50 -1.56
CA ILE A 89 4.36 -12.31 -2.32
C ILE A 89 4.98 -13.38 -1.40
N GLN A 90 5.42 -13.00 -0.20
CA GLN A 90 5.96 -13.93 0.78
C GLN A 90 4.95 -15.03 1.15
N SER A 91 3.69 -14.66 1.40
CA SER A 91 2.63 -15.63 1.72
C SER A 91 2.37 -16.61 0.58
N GLY A 92 2.46 -16.14 -0.67
CA GLY A 92 2.33 -16.98 -1.87
C GLY A 92 3.49 -17.96 -2.00
N VAL A 93 4.72 -17.53 -1.71
CA VAL A 93 5.92 -18.40 -1.71
C VAL A 93 5.77 -19.52 -0.68
N HIS A 94 5.23 -19.22 0.51
CA HIS A 94 4.99 -20.20 1.57
C HIS A 94 3.70 -21.02 1.40
N ARG A 95 2.88 -20.72 0.37
CA ARG A 95 1.55 -21.34 0.16
C ARG A 95 0.62 -21.19 1.37
N SER A 96 0.81 -20.13 2.16
CA SER A 96 0.04 -19.84 3.37
C SER A 96 -1.20 -19.00 3.07
N ASN A 97 -1.69 -19.01 1.84
CA ASN A 97 -2.84 -18.21 1.39
C ASN A 97 -4.18 -18.65 2.00
N HIS A 98 -4.23 -19.85 2.59
CA HIS A 98 -5.40 -20.39 3.30
C HIS A 98 -5.22 -20.44 4.82
N GLU A 99 -4.08 -20.00 5.34
CA GLU A 99 -3.86 -19.92 6.78
C GLU A 99 -4.67 -18.77 7.38
N LEU A 100 -5.10 -18.95 8.62
CA LEU A 100 -5.81 -17.89 9.32
C LEU A 100 -4.83 -16.75 9.61
N LEU A 101 -5.32 -15.52 9.52
CA LEU A 101 -4.50 -14.33 9.75
C LEU A 101 -3.86 -14.37 11.14
N ASN A 102 -4.62 -14.77 12.17
CA ASN A 102 -4.11 -14.89 13.54
C ASN A 102 -2.95 -15.88 13.66
N ASP A 103 -2.99 -16.96 12.88
CA ASP A 103 -1.92 -17.95 12.85
C ASP A 103 -0.71 -17.33 12.17
N LEU A 104 -0.87 -16.71 10.99
CA LEU A 104 0.21 -15.99 10.27
C LEU A 104 0.98 -14.97 11.13
N TRP A 105 0.30 -14.31 12.07
CA TRP A 105 0.89 -13.31 12.97
C TRP A 105 1.22 -13.81 14.38
N ASP A 106 0.98 -15.09 14.70
CA ASP A 106 1.46 -15.62 15.98
C ASP A 106 2.99 -15.67 15.94
N ILE A 107 3.63 -15.06 16.92
CA ILE A 107 5.09 -15.06 17.08
C ILE A 107 5.60 -16.31 17.81
N ARG A 108 4.68 -17.14 18.32
CA ARG A 108 4.97 -18.35 19.10
C ARG A 108 4.96 -19.63 18.27
N GLN A 109 5.08 -19.51 16.95
CA GLN A 109 5.15 -20.63 16.01
C GLN A 109 6.26 -21.60 16.38
N LYS A 110 5.94 -22.63 17.16
CA LYS A 110 6.78 -23.81 17.34
C LYS A 110 6.30 -24.85 16.34
N ASN A 111 7.03 -24.96 15.23
CA ASN A 111 6.95 -26.06 14.26
C ASN A 111 5.54 -26.39 13.75
N TYR A 112 5.15 -25.76 12.64
CA TYR A 112 4.19 -26.44 11.77
C TYR A 112 4.88 -27.61 11.10
N SER A 113 4.57 -28.81 11.57
CA SER A 113 4.73 -30.03 10.79
C SER A 113 3.95 -29.81 9.49
N CYS A 114 4.67 -29.65 8.37
CA CYS A 114 4.10 -29.61 7.03
C CYS A 114 3.13 -30.78 6.86
N ARG A 115 1.83 -30.50 6.86
CA ARG A 115 0.84 -31.45 6.39
C ARG A 115 0.66 -31.16 4.91
N PHE A 116 1.54 -31.76 4.11
CA PHE A 116 1.35 -31.87 2.68
C PHE A 116 0.01 -32.58 2.44
N PHE A 117 -0.88 -31.94 1.69
CA PHE A 117 -1.97 -32.61 0.97
C PHE A 117 -1.43 -33.11 -0.36
#